data_AF-A0A8D2DFL5-F1
#
_entry.id   AF-A0A8D2DFL5-F1
#
_cell.length_a   1.000
_cell.length_b   1.000
_cell.length_c   1.000
_cell.angle_alpha   90.00
_cell.angle_beta   90.00
_cell.angle_gamma   90.00
#
_symmetry.space_group_name_H-M   'P 1'
#
loop_
_entity.id
_entity.type
_entity.pdbx_description
1 polymer ?
#
loop_
_entity_poly.entity_id
_entity_poly.type
_entity_poly.pdbx_seq_one_letter_code
_entity_poly.pdbx_strand_id
1 'polypeptide(L)'
;MGKLSFRALSLDAAKPLPFYSGKDIHDLEDCVSINWAVPQMPTGMEKEEEPEHHLQLFQHRAILILQMKQEKRDGSTNNDPYVAFRRRTEKMQTRKNCKNDEASYEKMLKLRQEFSRAITILEMIKRREKTK
;
A
#
# COMPACT_ATOMS: atom_id res chain seq x y z
N MET A 1 -30.61 -31.71 -26.61
CA MET A 1 -29.68 -30.81 -25.90
C MET A 1 -30.32 -30.42 -24.56
N GLY A 2 -29.83 -30.96 -23.45
CA GLY A 2 -30.42 -30.74 -22.12
C GLY A 2 -30.16 -29.32 -21.61
N LYS A 3 -31.14 -28.73 -20.91
CA LYS A 3 -31.05 -27.38 -20.34
C LYS A 3 -30.05 -27.39 -19.18
N LEU A 4 -28.93 -26.65 -19.33
CA LEU A 4 -27.93 -26.50 -18.28
C LEU A 4 -28.56 -25.71 -17.11
N SER A 5 -28.75 -26.39 -15.98
CA SER A 5 -29.25 -25.78 -14.75
C SER A 5 -28.07 -25.42 -13.87
N PHE A 6 -27.84 -24.12 -13.66
CA PHE A 6 -26.91 -23.66 -12.63
C PHE A 6 -27.56 -23.88 -11.26
N ARG A 7 -27.31 -25.04 -10.66
CA ARG A 7 -27.57 -25.24 -9.22
C ARG A 7 -26.33 -24.81 -8.48
N ALA A 8 -26.44 -23.75 -7.68
CA ALA A 8 -25.42 -23.40 -6.72
C ALA A 8 -25.21 -24.61 -5.78
N LEU A 9 -24.00 -25.18 -5.81
CA LEU A 9 -23.60 -26.20 -4.86
C LEU A 9 -23.13 -25.48 -3.59
N SER A 10 -23.57 -25.96 -2.42
CA SER A 10 -23.09 -25.46 -1.14
C SER A 10 -21.59 -25.70 -1.02
N LEU A 11 -20.85 -24.66 -0.64
CA LEU A 11 -19.43 -24.77 -0.35
C LEU A 11 -19.24 -25.58 0.93
N ASP A 12 -18.49 -26.68 0.84
CA ASP A 12 -18.13 -27.52 1.97
C ASP A 12 -16.74 -27.09 2.48
N ALA A 13 -16.71 -26.42 3.63
CA ALA A 13 -15.49 -25.88 4.22
C ALA A 13 -14.50 -26.97 4.67
N ALA A 14 -14.93 -28.24 4.79
CA ALA A 14 -14.05 -29.35 5.11
C ALA A 14 -13.31 -29.90 3.89
N LYS A 15 -13.73 -29.55 2.67
CA LYS A 15 -13.03 -29.97 1.45
C LYS A 15 -11.81 -29.08 1.22
N PRO A 16 -10.59 -29.63 1.19
CA PRO A 16 -9.41 -28.85 0.88
C PRO A 16 -9.52 -28.29 -0.54
N LEU A 17 -9.20 -27.01 -0.70
CA LEU A 17 -9.16 -26.36 -2.00
C LEU A 17 -7.93 -26.87 -2.79
N PRO A 18 -8.11 -27.29 -4.05
CA PRO A 18 -6.98 -27.69 -4.87
C PRO A 18 -6.04 -26.50 -5.10
N PHE A 19 -4.75 -26.71 -4.83
CA PHE A 19 -3.69 -25.75 -5.12
C PHE A 19 -3.10 -26.09 -6.48
N TYR A 20 -3.18 -25.15 -7.42
CA TYR A 20 -2.60 -25.30 -8.76
C TYR A 20 -1.34 -24.45 -8.87
N SER A 21 -0.28 -25.02 -9.44
CA SER A 21 0.91 -24.29 -9.84
C SER A 21 0.67 -23.63 -11.20
N GLY A 22 1.41 -22.57 -11.53
CA GLY A 22 1.23 -21.84 -12.80
C GLY A 22 1.41 -22.70 -14.06
N LYS A 23 2.12 -23.83 -13.94
CA LYS A 23 2.29 -24.86 -14.98
C LYS A 23 1.11 -25.84 -15.10
N ASP A 24 0.22 -25.86 -14.11
CA ASP A 24 -0.97 -26.73 -14.07
C ASP A 24 -2.20 -26.00 -14.63
N ILE A 25 -2.06 -24.71 -14.98
CA ILE A 25 -3.10 -23.90 -15.60
C ILE A 25 -2.95 -24.07 -17.12
N HIS A 26 -3.98 -24.57 -17.78
CA HIS A 26 -4.01 -24.62 -19.26
C HIS A 26 -3.90 -23.19 -19.82
N ASP A 27 -3.08 -23.01 -20.85
CA ASP A 27 -2.81 -21.70 -21.45
C ASP A 27 -4.11 -21.04 -21.91
N LEU A 28 -4.16 -19.70 -21.79
CA LEU A 28 -5.35 -18.89 -22.04
C LEU A 28 -5.88 -19.01 -23.49
N GLU A 29 -5.07 -19.50 -24.42
CA GLU A 29 -5.45 -19.71 -25.82
C GLU A 29 -6.54 -20.78 -25.99
N ASP A 30 -6.62 -21.79 -25.10
CA ASP A 30 -7.69 -22.80 -25.12
C ASP A 30 -9.04 -22.24 -24.64
N CYS A 31 -9.03 -21.13 -23.89
CA CYS A 31 -10.22 -20.45 -23.40
C CYS A 31 -10.95 -19.68 -24.51
N VAL A 32 -10.22 -19.21 -25.54
CA VAL A 32 -10.81 -18.43 -26.65
C VAL A 32 -11.73 -19.30 -27.52
N SER A 33 -11.47 -20.61 -27.59
CA SER A 33 -12.30 -21.56 -28.34
C SER A 33 -13.58 -21.96 -27.60
N ILE A 34 -13.66 -21.60 -26.32
CA ILE A 34 -14.81 -21.84 -25.49
C ILE A 34 -15.72 -20.62 -25.61
N ASN A 35 -16.72 -20.71 -26.48
CA ASN A 35 -17.86 -19.78 -26.52
C ASN A 35 -18.72 -19.92 -25.24
N TRP A 36 -18.13 -19.77 -24.06
CA TRP A 36 -18.86 -19.42 -22.84
C TRP A 36 -19.27 -17.96 -22.98
N ALA A 37 -20.21 -17.69 -23.87
CA ALA A 37 -21.02 -16.50 -23.77
C ALA A 37 -21.79 -16.63 -22.46
N VAL A 38 -21.17 -16.17 -21.37
CA VAL A 38 -21.85 -15.88 -20.12
C VAL A 38 -23.03 -14.98 -20.52
N PRO A 39 -24.29 -15.35 -20.20
CA PRO A 39 -25.41 -14.48 -20.45
C PRO A 39 -25.08 -13.12 -19.86
N GLN A 40 -25.01 -12.10 -20.71
CA GLN A 40 -24.78 -10.73 -20.26
C GLN A 40 -25.89 -10.40 -19.28
N MET A 41 -25.51 -10.33 -18.01
CA MET A 41 -26.41 -9.84 -16.99
C MET A 41 -26.69 -8.37 -17.31
N PRO A 42 -27.96 -7.93 -17.25
CA PRO A 42 -28.26 -6.52 -17.42
C PRO A 42 -27.64 -5.77 -16.25
N THR A 43 -26.48 -5.14 -16.49
CA THR A 43 -25.85 -4.22 -15.54
C THR A 43 -26.78 -3.01 -15.45
N GLY A 44 -27.29 -2.72 -14.26
CA GLY A 44 -28.15 -1.55 -13.99
C GLY A 44 -27.39 -0.22 -13.95
N MET A 45 -26.28 -0.11 -14.68
CA MET A 45 -25.44 1.10 -14.76
C MET A 45 -25.54 1.71 -16.15
N GLU A 46 -25.66 3.03 -16.21
CA GLU A 46 -25.74 3.78 -17.46
C GLU A 46 -24.39 3.72 -18.19
N LYS A 47 -24.43 3.54 -19.52
CA LYS A 47 -23.25 3.33 -20.39
C LYS A 47 -22.19 4.45 -20.33
N GLU A 48 -22.54 5.63 -19.80
CA GLU A 48 -21.62 6.76 -19.65
C GLU A 48 -20.78 6.71 -18.36
N GLU A 49 -21.08 5.81 -17.40
CA GLU A 49 -20.23 5.59 -16.21
C GLU A 49 -19.09 4.58 -16.45
N GLU A 50 -19.16 3.82 -17.54
CA GLU A 50 -18.21 2.75 -17.87
C GLU A 50 -16.86 3.20 -18.48
N PRO A 51 -16.72 4.33 -19.19
CA PRO A 51 -15.44 4.72 -19.74
C PRO A 51 -14.61 5.53 -18.72
N GLU A 52 -13.43 4.98 -18.41
CA GLU A 52 -12.17 5.71 -18.18
C GLU A 52 -11.69 5.97 -16.74
N HIS A 53 -12.54 5.99 -15.70
CA HIS A 53 -11.99 6.34 -14.37
C HIS A 53 -11.28 5.18 -13.64
N HIS A 54 -11.68 3.93 -13.89
CA HIS A 54 -11.11 2.75 -13.20
C HIS A 54 -9.84 2.22 -13.89
N LEU A 55 -9.82 2.20 -15.23
CA LEU A 55 -8.71 1.63 -15.99
C LEU A 55 -7.45 2.51 -15.95
N GLN A 56 -7.62 3.83 -15.84
CA GLN A 56 -6.52 4.79 -15.76
C GLN A 56 -5.84 4.78 -14.37
N LEU A 57 -6.56 4.41 -13.31
CA LEU A 57 -5.99 4.10 -11.99
C LEU A 57 -5.14 2.82 -12.02
N PHE A 58 -5.51 1.86 -12.86
CA PHE A 58 -4.82 0.57 -12.96
C PHE A 58 -3.50 0.67 -13.76
N GLN A 59 -3.47 1.47 -14.83
CA GLN A 59 -2.25 1.69 -15.62
C GLN A 59 -1.15 2.46 -14.85
N HIS A 60 -1.51 3.22 -13.82
CA HIS A 60 -0.58 4.03 -13.04
C HIS A 60 -0.01 3.30 -11.82
N ARG A 61 0.61 2.11 -12.00
CA ARG A 61 1.45 1.44 -10.98
C ARG A 61 0.90 1.56 -9.55
N ALA A 62 -0.39 1.29 -9.37
CA ALA A 62 -0.99 1.35 -8.05
C ALA A 62 -0.37 0.24 -7.19
N ILE A 63 0.31 0.65 -6.12
CA ILE A 63 0.82 -0.27 -5.11
C ILE A 63 -0.39 -1.08 -4.63
N LEU A 64 -0.32 -2.42 -4.72
CA LEU A 64 -1.41 -3.33 -4.36
C LEU A 64 -1.77 -3.30 -2.85
N ILE A 65 -1.01 -2.54 -2.06
CA ILE A 65 -1.28 -2.27 -0.65
C ILE A 65 -2.20 -1.06 -0.59
N LEU A 66 -3.35 -1.23 0.06
CA LEU A 66 -4.29 -0.13 0.28
C LEU A 66 -3.57 1.04 0.97
N GLN A 67 -3.59 2.21 0.32
CA GLN A 67 -3.02 3.43 0.86
C GLN A 67 -4.12 4.38 1.32
N MET A 68 -3.90 4.99 2.48
CA MET A 68 -4.79 6.02 3.00
C MET A 68 -4.61 7.33 2.20
N LYS A 69 -5.70 8.02 1.87
CA LYS A 69 -5.70 9.28 1.13
C LYS A 69 -5.10 10.41 1.98
N GLN A 70 -4.01 11.01 1.50
CA GLN A 70 -3.35 12.15 2.13
C GLN A 70 -3.85 13.48 1.55
N GLU A 71 -3.68 14.56 2.31
CA GLU A 71 -4.02 15.92 1.86
C GLU A 71 -3.14 16.38 0.69
N LYS A 72 -3.73 17.09 -0.28
CA LYS A 72 -2.96 17.75 -1.33
C LYS A 72 -2.27 19.00 -0.77
N ARG A 73 -1.03 19.26 -1.18
CA ARG A 73 -0.22 20.42 -0.72
C ARG A 73 -0.70 21.77 -1.27
N ASP A 74 -1.66 21.77 -2.19
CA ASP A 74 -2.03 22.95 -2.99
C ASP A 74 -2.96 23.93 -2.25
N GLY A 75 -3.17 23.76 -0.94
CA GLY A 75 -3.94 24.70 -0.11
C GLY A 75 -5.44 24.77 -0.40
N SER A 76 -5.95 23.95 -1.33
CA SER A 76 -7.38 23.80 -1.60
C SER A 76 -8.11 23.21 -0.38
N THR A 77 -9.38 23.61 -0.18
CA THR A 77 -10.21 23.16 0.93
C THR A 77 -10.49 21.66 0.81
N ASN A 78 -9.67 20.88 1.52
CA ASN A 78 -9.79 19.44 1.60
C ASN A 78 -10.99 19.07 2.49
N ASN A 79 -12.21 19.09 1.97
CA ASN A 79 -13.43 18.61 2.66
C ASN A 79 -13.74 17.13 2.38
N ASP A 80 -12.81 16.40 1.79
CA ASP A 80 -12.96 14.98 1.50
C ASP A 80 -12.95 14.15 2.80
N PRO A 81 -14.01 13.36 3.09
CA PRO A 81 -14.12 12.55 4.30
C PRO A 81 -13.10 11.42 4.39
N TYR A 82 -12.49 11.01 3.28
CA TYR A 82 -11.46 9.96 3.26
C TYR A 82 -10.04 10.49 3.47
N VAL A 83 -9.84 11.81 3.60
CA VAL A 83 -8.54 12.41 3.91
C VAL A 83 -8.27 12.39 5.41
N ALA A 84 -7.33 11.54 5.83
CA ALA A 84 -6.90 11.37 7.23
C ALA A 84 -5.41 11.71 7.43
N PHE A 85 -4.97 11.76 8.69
CA PHE A 85 -3.61 12.15 9.15
C PHE A 85 -3.07 13.46 8.52
N ARG A 86 -3.89 14.51 8.51
CA ARG A 86 -3.50 15.85 8.06
C ARG A 86 -2.29 16.35 8.85
N ARG A 87 -1.33 16.96 8.15
CA ARG A 87 -0.16 17.55 8.80
C ARG A 87 -0.60 18.82 9.47
N ARG A 88 -0.71 18.78 10.79
CA ARG A 88 -0.73 20.02 11.57
C ARG A 88 0.71 20.43 11.74
N THR A 89 1.07 21.58 11.20
CA THR A 89 2.27 22.25 11.71
C THR A 89 2.01 22.53 13.18
N GLU A 90 2.75 21.85 14.04
CA GLU A 90 2.88 22.27 15.43
C GLU A 90 3.26 23.75 15.36
N LYS A 91 2.46 24.62 15.99
CA LYS A 91 2.69 26.05 15.92
C LYS A 91 4.11 26.30 16.41
N MET A 92 4.96 26.79 15.51
CA MET A 92 6.31 27.18 15.87
C MET A 92 6.20 28.28 16.91
N GLN A 93 6.63 28.00 18.14
CA GLN A 93 6.63 29.00 19.19
C GLN A 93 7.70 30.04 18.83
N THR A 94 7.28 31.19 18.30
CA THR A 94 8.20 32.23 17.84
C THR A 94 8.78 33.02 19.02
N ARG A 95 10.12 33.12 19.00
CA ARG A 95 11.05 33.82 19.90
C ARG A 95 11.14 33.29 21.34
N LYS A 96 12.12 32.40 21.56
CA LYS A 96 12.87 32.29 22.82
C LYS A 96 14.39 32.39 22.55
N ASN A 97 14.92 33.59 22.77
CA ASN A 97 16.30 33.95 23.14
C ASN A 97 17.51 33.23 22.48
N CYS A 98 18.24 34.00 21.65
CA CYS A 98 19.54 33.73 21.01
C CYS A 98 20.60 33.00 21.87
N LYS A 99 20.53 33.09 23.21
CA LYS A 99 21.42 32.35 24.12
C LYS A 99 21.15 30.83 24.19
N ASN A 100 20.01 30.36 23.70
CA ASN A 100 19.68 28.94 23.67
C ASN A 100 20.39 28.20 22.52
N ASP A 101 20.64 28.89 21.41
CA ASP A 101 21.18 28.27 20.20
C ASP A 101 22.65 27.84 20.39
N GLU A 102 23.46 28.63 21.10
CA GLU A 102 24.85 28.29 21.40
C GLU A 102 24.95 27.10 22.37
N ALA A 103 24.20 27.11 23.48
CA ALA A 103 24.17 26.00 24.43
C ALA A 103 23.60 24.71 23.80
N SER A 104 22.61 24.84 22.90
CA SER A 104 22.05 23.71 22.15
C SER A 104 23.04 23.18 21.12
N TYR A 105 23.81 24.05 20.47
CA TYR A 105 24.87 23.67 19.54
C TYR A 105 26.00 22.90 20.22
N GLU A 106 26.46 23.34 21.40
CA GLU A 106 27.43 22.57 22.19
C GLU A 106 26.91 21.18 22.58
N LYS A 107 25.64 21.09 22.99
CA LYS A 107 25.00 19.80 23.29
C LYS A 107 24.95 18.88 22.07
N MET A 108 24.63 19.42 20.90
CA MET A 108 24.63 18.66 19.64
C MET A 108 26.03 18.14 19.29
N LEU A 109 27.09 18.94 19.48
CA LEU A 109 28.46 18.48 19.25
C LEU A 109 28.85 17.33 20.19
N LYS A 110 28.52 17.45 21.48
CA LYS A 110 28.72 16.36 22.47
C LYS A 110 27.96 15.11 22.05
N LEU A 111 26.69 15.25 21.68
CA LEU A 111 25.84 14.14 21.22
C LEU A 111 26.44 13.42 20.00
N ARG A 112 26.95 14.18 19.02
CA ARG A 112 27.65 13.62 17.85
C ARG A 112 28.88 12.79 18.26
N GLN A 113 29.67 13.27 19.22
CA GLN A 113 30.82 12.54 19.74
C GLN A 113 30.40 11.24 20.44
N GLU A 114 29.38 11.29 21.29
CA GLU A 114 28.87 10.10 21.98
C GLU A 114 28.30 9.06 20.99
N PHE A 115 27.58 9.47 19.95
CA PHE A 115 27.14 8.54 18.90
C PHE A 115 28.31 7.92 18.14
N SER A 116 29.36 8.70 17.86
CA SER A 116 30.56 8.17 17.19
C SER A 116 31.25 7.10 18.05
N ARG A 117 31.33 7.32 19.37
CA ARG A 117 31.82 6.33 20.34
C ARG A 117 30.92 5.09 20.39
N ALA A 118 29.60 5.29 20.48
CA ALA A 118 28.62 4.20 20.51
C ALA A 118 28.70 3.32 19.26
N ILE A 119 28.84 3.92 18.06
CA ILE A 119 29.03 3.19 16.80
C ILE A 119 30.31 2.35 16.84
N THR A 120 31.40 2.89 17.38
CA THR A 120 32.67 2.17 17.49
C THR A 120 32.54 0.94 18.40
N ILE A 121 31.89 1.11 19.56
CA ILE A 121 31.63 0.00 20.49
C ILE A 121 30.71 -1.04 19.84
N LEU A 122 29.66 -0.60 19.14
CA LEU A 122 28.73 -1.50 18.45
C LEU A 122 29.44 -2.32 17.37
N GLU A 123 30.35 -1.71 16.62
CA GLU A 123 31.17 -2.40 15.63
C GLU A 123 32.13 -3.42 16.28
N MET A 124 32.71 -3.09 17.44
CA MET A 124 33.51 -4.05 18.22
C MET A 124 32.68 -5.24 18.68
N ILE A 125 31.46 -5.01 19.21
CA ILE A 125 30.56 -6.07 19.65
C ILE A 125 30.14 -6.94 18.47
N LYS A 126 29.75 -6.33 17.34
CA LYS A 126 29.38 -7.06 16.12
C LYS A 126 30.52 -7.98 15.64
N ARG A 127 31.77 -7.54 15.70
CA ARG A 127 32.93 -8.39 15.36
C ARG A 127 33.11 -9.53 16.35
N ARG A 128 32.98 -9.24 17.65
CA ARG A 128 33.05 -10.27 18.71
C ARG A 128 32.01 -11.35 18.52
N GLU A 129 30.75 -10.99 18.27
CA GLU A 129 29.65 -11.95 18.14
C GLU A 129 29.71 -12.76 16.82
N LYS A 130 30.45 -12.30 15.81
CA LYS A 130 30.70 -13.08 14.58
C LYS A 130 31.73 -14.21 14.75
N THR A 131 32.66 -14.06 15.69
CA THR A 131 33.75 -15.01 15.92
C THR A 131 33.43 -16.03 17.01
N LYS A 132 32.34 -15.83 17.75
CA LYS A 132 31.75 -16.86 18.62
C LYS A 132 30.93 -17.84 17.79
#